data_AF-A0AAC9NU03-F1
#
_entry.id   AF-A0AAC9NU03-F1
#
_cell.length_a   1.000
_cell.length_b   1.000
_cell.length_c   1.000
_cell.angle_alpha   90.00
_cell.angle_beta   90.00
_cell.angle_gamma   90.00
#
_symmetry.space_group_name_H-M   'P 1'
#
loop_
_entity.id
_entity.type
_entity.pdbx_description
1 polymer ?
#
loop_
_entity_poly.entity_id
_entity_poly.type
_entity_poly.pdbx_seq_one_letter_code
_entity_poly.pdbx_strand_id
1 'polypeptide(L)'
;MEVNKKTLLSAAHIINYALAFNETNSQLVAIQTRHFQEAGKDILTVRDPFTAYESAKEDQCWLLEICDIENSKALIGALNDSASEHAFVDVEDKTRLFRLMSEAITRYNERHLYFMLEHEYEEDLIGALGVKSYNALRAELSAYLNKHLICGNADGSIRRVKTFLEKNNVAYKRPPAPYMRKHDARFADMHARIRASFKKSVKEDDSSKEGIKQAKS
;
A
#
# COMPACT_ATOMS: atom_id res chain seq x y z
N MET A 1 -20.32 -9.71 -15.55
CA MET A 1 -19.52 -10.81 -14.94
C MET A 1 -19.91 -10.83 -13.51
N GLU A 2 -20.34 -12.00 -13.04
CA GLU A 2 -20.68 -12.15 -11.64
C GLU A 2 -19.42 -12.13 -10.78
N VAL A 3 -19.41 -11.24 -9.80
CA VAL A 3 -18.34 -11.11 -8.81
C VAL A 3 -18.96 -11.24 -7.44
N ASN A 4 -18.32 -12.03 -6.58
CA ASN A 4 -18.73 -12.14 -5.20
C ASN A 4 -18.69 -10.78 -4.51
N LYS A 5 -19.80 -10.37 -3.88
CA LYS A 5 -19.97 -9.07 -3.23
C LYS A 5 -18.85 -8.77 -2.23
N LYS A 6 -18.44 -9.76 -1.43
CA LYS A 6 -17.33 -9.59 -0.47
C LYS A 6 -15.98 -9.25 -1.12
N THR A 7 -15.76 -9.64 -2.37
CA THR A 7 -14.56 -9.24 -3.13
C THR A 7 -14.62 -7.78 -3.54
N LEU A 8 -15.77 -7.30 -4.00
CA LEU A 8 -15.99 -5.90 -4.34
C LEU A 8 -15.89 -4.99 -3.10
N LEU A 9 -16.54 -5.38 -2.00
CA LEU A 9 -16.42 -4.70 -0.71
C LEU A 9 -14.97 -4.70 -0.20
N SER A 10 -14.22 -5.78 -0.43
CA SER A 10 -12.79 -5.82 -0.10
C SER A 10 -11.98 -4.83 -0.93
N ALA A 11 -12.27 -4.67 -2.22
CA ALA A 11 -11.63 -3.63 -3.03
C ALA A 11 -11.97 -2.22 -2.51
N ALA A 12 -13.24 -1.96 -2.19
CA ALA A 12 -13.67 -0.67 -1.64
C ALA A 12 -12.99 -0.35 -0.30
N HIS A 13 -12.78 -1.37 0.53
CA HIS A 13 -12.07 -1.26 1.80
C HIS A 13 -10.60 -0.92 1.64
N ILE A 14 -9.92 -1.55 0.68
CA ILE A 14 -8.53 -1.20 0.34
C ILE A 14 -8.45 0.26 -0.11
N ILE A 15 -9.38 0.70 -0.97
CA ILE A 15 -9.44 2.10 -1.44
C ILE A 15 -9.71 3.05 -0.28
N ASN A 16 -10.58 2.70 0.67
CA ASN A 16 -10.87 3.52 1.84
C ASN A 16 -9.60 3.82 2.65
N TYR A 17 -8.78 2.80 2.92
CA TYR A 17 -7.49 3.01 3.60
C TYR A 17 -6.51 3.76 2.70
N ALA A 18 -6.43 3.42 1.41
CA ALA A 18 -5.54 4.12 0.48
C ALA A 18 -5.85 5.63 0.40
N LEU A 19 -7.12 6.02 0.44
CA LEU A 19 -7.57 7.41 0.50
C LEU A 19 -7.14 8.10 1.78
N ALA A 20 -7.33 7.46 2.94
CA ALA A 20 -6.89 8.00 4.23
C ALA A 20 -5.36 8.21 4.24
N PHE A 21 -4.59 7.22 3.77
CA PHE A 21 -3.13 7.36 3.66
C PHE A 21 -2.72 8.42 2.64
N ASN A 22 -3.44 8.55 1.52
CA ASN A 22 -3.18 9.58 0.54
C ASN A 22 -3.39 10.99 1.12
N GLU A 23 -4.43 11.19 1.93
CA GLU A 23 -4.67 12.45 2.64
C GLU A 23 -3.56 12.75 3.65
N THR A 24 -3.20 11.77 4.50
CA THR A 24 -2.06 11.88 5.42
C THR A 24 -0.77 12.21 4.68
N ASN A 25 -0.45 11.47 3.61
CA ASN A 25 0.75 11.68 2.82
C ASN A 25 0.77 13.07 2.16
N SER A 26 -0.38 13.57 1.70
CA SER A 26 -0.50 14.93 1.14
C SER A 26 -0.09 15.99 2.16
N GLN A 27 -0.51 15.83 3.42
CA GLN A 27 -0.15 16.75 4.50
C GLN A 27 1.33 16.62 4.91
N LEU A 28 1.85 15.40 5.02
CA LEU A 28 3.29 15.19 5.27
C LEU A 28 4.13 15.83 4.16
N VAL A 29 3.71 15.72 2.90
CA VAL A 29 4.36 16.37 1.77
C VAL A 29 4.32 17.89 1.90
N ALA A 30 3.20 18.48 2.30
CA ALA A 30 3.08 19.92 2.50
C ALA A 30 4.01 20.42 3.61
N ILE A 31 4.07 19.72 4.75
CA ILE A 31 4.98 20.02 5.87
C ILE A 31 6.43 19.96 5.39
N GLN A 32 6.85 18.86 4.77
CA GLN A 32 8.22 18.70 4.27
C GLN A 32 8.59 19.77 3.24
N THR A 33 7.70 20.05 2.29
CA THR A 33 7.92 21.06 1.25
C THR A 33 8.16 22.44 1.88
N ARG A 34 7.33 22.82 2.85
CA ARG A 34 7.46 24.10 3.56
C ARG A 34 8.79 24.21 4.30
N HIS A 35 9.17 23.19 5.08
CA HIS A 35 10.46 23.19 5.82
C HIS A 35 11.68 23.28 4.89
N PHE A 36 11.63 22.58 3.74
CA PHE A 36 12.70 22.69 2.74
C PHE A 36 12.75 24.07 2.09
N GLN A 37 11.59 24.65 1.72
CA GLN A 37 11.51 25.98 1.15
C GLN A 37 12.02 27.07 2.10
N GLU A 38 11.66 27.00 3.39
CA GLU A 38 12.16 27.90 4.44
C GLU A 38 13.69 27.81 4.59
N ALA A 39 14.29 26.65 4.31
CA ALA A 39 15.73 26.44 4.28
C ALA A 39 16.40 26.81 2.93
N GLY A 40 15.64 27.31 1.95
CA GLY A 40 16.13 27.64 0.61
C GLY A 40 16.47 26.40 -0.24
N LYS A 41 15.81 25.27 0.02
CA LYS A 41 16.09 23.97 -0.60
C LYS A 41 14.83 23.34 -1.17
N ASP A 42 15.02 22.27 -1.96
CA ASP A 42 13.93 21.52 -2.58
C ASP A 42 13.94 20.06 -2.07
N ILE A 43 12.83 19.64 -1.46
CA ILE A 43 12.62 18.27 -0.98
C ILE A 43 12.72 17.24 -2.13
N LEU A 44 12.42 17.65 -3.36
CA LEU A 44 12.51 16.79 -4.54
C LEU A 44 13.96 16.43 -4.89
N THR A 45 14.96 17.06 -4.27
CA THR A 45 16.36 16.59 -4.37
C THR A 45 16.55 15.27 -3.63
N VAL A 46 15.90 15.10 -2.47
CA VAL A 46 16.02 13.94 -1.59
C VAL A 46 15.07 12.82 -2.01
N ARG A 47 13.81 13.13 -2.38
CA ARG A 47 12.81 12.11 -2.71
C ARG A 47 12.04 12.39 -4.00
N ASP A 48 11.29 11.40 -4.43
CA ASP A 48 10.35 11.54 -5.54
C ASP A 48 9.15 12.44 -5.17
N PRO A 49 8.50 13.08 -6.16
CA PRO A 49 7.27 13.85 -5.93
C PRO A 49 6.15 12.95 -5.42
N PHE A 50 5.23 13.50 -4.64
CA PHE A 50 4.00 12.79 -4.30
C PHE A 50 2.96 12.94 -5.40
N THR A 51 2.28 11.85 -5.75
CA THR A 51 1.19 11.85 -6.72
C THR A 51 -0.09 11.43 -6.02
N ALA A 52 -1.06 12.35 -5.98
CA ALA A 52 -2.37 12.10 -5.41
C ALA A 52 -3.10 10.95 -6.12
N TYR A 53 -3.96 10.26 -5.39
CA TYR A 53 -4.82 9.22 -5.94
C TYR A 53 -6.15 9.82 -6.42
N GLU A 54 -6.11 10.50 -7.57
CA GLU A 54 -7.20 11.36 -8.07
C GLU A 54 -8.53 10.62 -8.31
N SER A 55 -8.50 9.43 -8.93
CA SER A 55 -9.73 8.67 -9.26
C SER A 55 -10.31 7.85 -8.09
N ALA A 56 -9.62 7.81 -6.95
CA ALA A 56 -9.94 6.86 -5.89
C ALA A 56 -11.32 7.05 -5.27
N LYS A 57 -11.77 8.30 -5.13
CA LYS A 57 -13.11 8.58 -4.61
C LYS A 57 -14.17 8.10 -5.58
N GLU A 58 -14.01 8.34 -6.88
CA GLU A 58 -14.94 7.88 -7.91
C GLU A 58 -14.98 6.35 -8.00
N ASP A 59 -13.81 5.70 -7.93
CA ASP A 59 -13.72 4.23 -7.94
C ASP A 59 -14.29 3.62 -6.65
N GLN A 60 -14.15 4.28 -5.50
CA GLN A 60 -14.83 3.88 -4.27
C GLN A 60 -16.34 4.04 -4.39
N CYS A 61 -16.84 5.20 -4.83
CA CYS A 61 -18.26 5.45 -5.02
C CYS A 61 -18.89 4.41 -5.94
N TRP A 62 -18.26 4.14 -7.09
CA TRP A 62 -18.74 3.12 -8.01
C TRP A 62 -18.84 1.74 -7.37
N LEU A 63 -17.83 1.30 -6.59
CA LEU A 63 -17.89 0.02 -5.89
C LEU A 63 -18.99 -0.03 -4.83
N LEU A 64 -19.20 1.08 -4.12
CA LEU A 64 -20.25 1.19 -3.11
C LEU A 64 -21.64 1.14 -3.77
N GLU A 65 -21.83 1.86 -4.87
CA GLU A 65 -23.06 1.89 -5.66
C GLU A 65 -23.44 0.50 -6.18
N ILE A 66 -22.53 -0.20 -6.87
CA ILE A 66 -22.83 -1.55 -7.38
C ILE A 66 -23.03 -2.60 -6.28
N CYS A 67 -22.66 -2.28 -5.03
CA CYS A 67 -22.85 -3.13 -3.87
C CYS A 67 -24.04 -2.70 -2.99
N ASP A 68 -24.82 -1.70 -3.37
CA ASP A 68 -25.90 -1.11 -2.57
C ASP A 68 -25.42 -0.66 -1.18
N ILE A 69 -24.23 -0.07 -1.10
CA ILE A 69 -23.67 0.47 0.14
C ILE A 69 -23.71 1.99 0.10
N GLU A 70 -24.32 2.59 1.12
CA GLU A 70 -24.53 4.04 1.16
C GLU A 70 -23.24 4.86 1.33
N ASN A 71 -22.30 4.38 2.15
CA ASN A 71 -21.08 5.12 2.48
C ASN A 71 -19.99 4.23 3.13
N SER A 72 -18.80 4.80 3.32
CA SER A 72 -17.65 4.12 3.94
C SER A 72 -17.90 3.64 5.38
N LYS A 73 -18.86 4.21 6.12
CA LYS A 73 -19.21 3.74 7.47
C LYS A 73 -20.00 2.44 7.41
N ALA A 74 -20.93 2.33 6.45
CA ALA A 74 -21.70 1.12 6.20
C ALA A 74 -20.84 -0.03 5.63
N LEU A 75 -19.73 0.30 4.94
CA LEU A 75 -18.82 -0.67 4.33
C LEU A 75 -18.29 -1.74 5.29
N ILE A 76 -17.87 -1.35 6.50
CA ILE A 76 -17.31 -2.30 7.49
C ILE A 76 -18.40 -3.26 7.99
N GLY A 77 -19.61 -2.76 8.20
CA GLY A 77 -20.77 -3.60 8.55
C GLY A 77 -21.06 -4.63 7.46
N ALA A 78 -21.11 -4.19 6.21
CA ALA A 78 -21.35 -5.07 5.06
C ALA A 78 -20.22 -6.10 4.83
N LEU A 79 -18.98 -5.76 5.15
CA LEU A 79 -17.85 -6.71 5.10
C LEU A 79 -17.96 -7.82 6.15
N ASN A 80 -18.50 -7.49 7.33
CA ASN A 80 -18.68 -8.44 8.43
C ASN A 80 -19.97 -9.26 8.31
N ASP A 81 -20.88 -8.85 7.44
CA ASP A 81 -22.10 -9.60 7.13
C ASP A 81 -21.76 -10.94 6.41
N SER A 82 -22.32 -12.02 6.92
CA SER A 82 -22.20 -13.36 6.33
C SER A 82 -23.01 -13.49 5.05
N ALA A 83 -24.11 -12.74 4.89
CA ALA A 83 -24.90 -12.75 3.66
C ALA A 83 -24.07 -12.29 2.44
N SER A 84 -23.13 -11.36 2.65
CA SER A 84 -22.20 -10.87 1.62
C SER A 84 -21.25 -11.96 1.07
N GLU A 85 -21.06 -13.08 1.77
CA GLU A 85 -20.22 -14.20 1.28
C GLU A 85 -20.87 -14.98 0.15
N HIS A 86 -22.20 -14.97 0.09
CA HIS A 86 -22.96 -15.74 -0.89
C HIS A 86 -23.63 -14.87 -1.96
N ALA A 87 -23.60 -13.54 -1.79
CA ALA A 87 -24.11 -12.60 -2.77
C ALA A 87 -23.13 -12.39 -3.94
N PHE A 88 -23.69 -12.28 -5.15
CA PHE A 88 -22.97 -11.96 -6.38
C PHE A 88 -23.56 -10.70 -7.00
N VAL A 89 -22.69 -9.92 -7.64
CA VAL A 89 -23.01 -8.66 -8.32
C VAL A 89 -22.52 -8.77 -9.75
N ASP A 90 -23.38 -8.38 -10.69
CA ASP A 90 -23.01 -8.30 -12.09
C ASP A 90 -22.17 -7.04 -12.37
N VAL A 91 -20.93 -7.25 -12.79
CA VAL A 91 -20.02 -6.18 -13.20
C VAL A 91 -19.88 -6.19 -14.73
N GLU A 92 -20.35 -5.12 -15.36
CA GLU A 92 -20.25 -4.93 -16.81
C GLU A 92 -18.82 -4.57 -17.23
N ASP A 93 -18.22 -3.56 -16.58
CA ASP A 93 -16.87 -3.08 -16.89
C ASP A 93 -15.78 -3.83 -16.10
N LYS A 94 -15.40 -5.01 -16.61
CA LYS A 94 -14.33 -5.83 -16.01
C LYS A 94 -12.97 -5.15 -16.08
N THR A 95 -12.72 -4.36 -17.13
CA THR A 95 -11.44 -3.68 -17.34
C THR A 95 -11.21 -2.63 -16.25
N ARG A 96 -12.23 -1.80 -15.98
CA ARG A 96 -12.21 -0.86 -14.86
C ARG A 96 -12.02 -1.59 -13.53
N LEU A 97 -12.73 -2.69 -13.30
CA LEU A 97 -12.61 -3.48 -12.07
C LEU A 97 -11.18 -3.99 -11.83
N PHE A 98 -10.56 -4.61 -12.83
CA PHE A 98 -9.21 -5.15 -12.67
C PHE A 98 -8.15 -4.07 -12.50
N ARG A 99 -8.30 -2.95 -13.23
CA ARG A 99 -7.45 -1.77 -13.09
C ARG A 99 -7.54 -1.22 -11.66
N LEU A 100 -8.74 -0.90 -11.18
CA LEU A 100 -8.90 -0.30 -9.85
C LEU A 100 -8.47 -1.23 -8.73
N MET A 101 -8.65 -2.55 -8.87
CA MET A 101 -8.18 -3.51 -7.86
C MET A 101 -6.66 -3.50 -7.74
N SER A 102 -5.95 -3.44 -8.87
CA SER A 102 -4.49 -3.38 -8.89
C SER A 102 -3.97 -2.05 -8.37
N GLU A 103 -4.61 -0.94 -8.76
CA GLU A 103 -4.28 0.40 -8.27
C GLU A 103 -4.53 0.52 -6.76
N ALA A 104 -5.68 0.06 -6.26
CA ALA A 104 -6.03 0.08 -4.86
C ALA A 104 -4.97 -0.64 -3.98
N ILE A 105 -4.56 -1.85 -4.38
CA ILE A 105 -3.50 -2.58 -3.66
C ILE A 105 -2.20 -1.78 -3.65
N THR A 106 -1.83 -1.17 -4.77
CA THR A 106 -0.59 -0.41 -4.91
C THR A 106 -0.60 0.83 -4.02
N ARG A 107 -1.68 1.60 -4.09
CA ARG A 107 -1.89 2.83 -3.31
C ARG A 107 -1.99 2.56 -1.82
N TYR A 108 -2.62 1.45 -1.41
CA TYR A 108 -2.64 1.03 -0.02
C TYR A 108 -1.23 0.66 0.50
N ASN A 109 -0.39 0.03 -0.35
CA ASN A 109 0.99 -0.32 0.04
C ASN A 109 1.92 0.90 0.15
N GLU A 110 1.61 1.99 -0.55
CA GLU A 110 2.34 3.27 -0.44
C GLU A 110 2.24 3.91 0.95
N ARG A 111 1.33 3.45 1.82
CA ARG A 111 1.28 3.88 3.22
C ARG A 111 2.62 3.70 3.93
N HIS A 112 3.32 2.60 3.64
CA HIS A 112 4.59 2.30 4.29
C HIS A 112 5.71 3.13 3.68
N LEU A 113 5.59 3.51 2.41
CA LEU A 113 6.60 4.28 1.70
C LEU A 113 6.90 5.57 2.46
N TYR A 114 5.89 6.44 2.60
CA TYR A 114 6.06 7.75 3.20
C TYR A 114 6.47 7.69 4.67
N PHE A 115 5.95 6.72 5.41
CA PHE A 115 6.39 6.45 6.79
C PHE A 115 7.89 6.08 6.86
N MET A 116 8.35 5.20 5.97
CA MET A 116 9.75 4.77 5.91
C MET A 116 10.67 5.91 5.43
N LEU A 117 10.25 6.75 4.47
CA LEU A 117 11.06 7.89 4.03
C LEU A 117 11.42 8.86 5.17
N GLU A 118 10.58 8.99 6.20
CA GLU A 118 10.87 9.86 7.35
C GLU A 118 11.96 9.28 8.28
N HIS A 119 12.01 7.96 8.42
CA HIS A 119 12.91 7.29 9.35
C HIS A 119 14.22 6.85 8.68
N GLU A 120 14.16 6.34 7.45
CA GLU A 120 15.31 5.77 6.74
C GLU A 120 16.18 6.83 6.07
N TYR A 121 15.69 8.08 5.95
CA TYR A 121 16.43 9.19 5.34
C TYR A 121 16.92 10.21 6.36
N GLU A 122 17.03 9.87 7.64
CA GLU A 122 17.47 10.80 8.68
C GLU A 122 18.82 11.47 8.32
N GLU A 123 19.82 10.71 7.88
CA GLU A 123 21.14 11.27 7.49
C GLU A 123 21.06 12.20 6.29
N ASP A 124 20.35 11.80 5.22
CA ASP A 124 20.16 12.63 4.03
C ASP A 124 19.36 13.90 4.33
N LEU A 125 18.34 13.80 5.18
CA LEU A 125 17.53 14.92 5.62
C LEU A 125 18.33 15.86 6.53
N ILE A 126 19.20 15.35 7.39
CA ILE A 126 20.11 16.17 8.20
C ILE A 126 21.16 16.84 7.30
N GLY A 127 21.77 16.12 6.36
CA GLY A 127 22.71 16.69 5.40
C GLY A 127 22.06 17.76 4.52
N ALA A 128 20.81 17.54 4.12
CA ALA A 128 20.03 18.48 3.34
C ALA A 128 19.53 19.67 4.17
N LEU A 129 19.01 19.53 5.38
CA LEU A 129 18.37 20.63 6.11
C LEU A 129 19.28 21.30 7.15
N GLY A 130 20.30 20.59 7.61
CA GLY A 130 21.01 20.89 8.85
C GLY A 130 20.22 20.41 10.08
N VAL A 131 20.96 20.06 11.14
CA VAL A 131 20.42 19.42 12.36
C VAL A 131 19.26 20.21 12.97
N LYS A 132 19.37 21.53 13.08
CA LYS A 132 18.33 22.38 13.70
C LYS A 132 17.02 22.33 12.93
N SER A 133 17.07 22.51 11.61
CA SER A 133 15.87 22.51 10.75
C SER A 133 15.28 21.10 10.63
N TYR A 134 16.12 20.07 10.59
CA TYR A 134 15.66 18.68 10.65
C TYR A 134 14.89 18.39 11.95
N ASN A 135 15.40 18.82 13.10
CA ASN A 135 14.71 18.61 14.38
C ASN A 135 13.34 19.32 14.44
N ALA A 136 13.24 20.51 13.85
CA ALA A 136 11.97 21.23 13.73
C ALA A 136 10.97 20.47 12.83
N LEU A 137 11.44 20.00 11.67
CA LEU A 137 10.65 19.15 10.77
C LEU A 137 10.15 17.90 11.50
N ARG A 138 11.06 17.15 12.14
CA ARG A 138 10.75 15.91 12.85
C ARG A 138 9.72 16.11 13.97
N ALA A 139 9.82 17.21 14.72
CA ALA A 139 8.86 17.54 15.77
C ALA A 139 7.45 17.75 15.20
N GLU A 140 7.32 18.46 14.08
CA GLU A 140 6.03 18.72 13.44
C GLU A 140 5.43 17.48 12.79
N LEU A 141 6.24 16.68 12.08
CA LEU A 141 5.80 15.40 11.51
C LEU A 141 5.29 14.48 12.62
N SER A 142 6.02 14.38 13.74
CA SER A 142 5.62 13.56 14.89
C SER A 142 4.31 14.06 15.51
N ALA A 143 4.14 15.38 15.67
CA ALA A 143 2.91 15.96 16.18
C ALA A 143 1.72 15.69 15.25
N TYR A 144 1.91 15.78 13.93
CA TYR A 144 0.90 15.48 12.94
C TYR A 144 0.51 13.99 12.97
N LEU A 145 1.49 13.09 12.90
CA LEU A 145 1.25 11.64 12.92
C LEU A 145 0.58 11.16 14.21
N ASN A 146 0.95 11.72 15.36
CA ASN A 146 0.31 11.39 16.64
C ASN A 146 -1.18 11.78 16.66
N LYS A 147 -1.56 12.84 15.96
CA LYS A 147 -2.95 13.32 15.87
C LYS A 147 -3.76 12.58 14.80
N HIS A 148 -3.11 12.16 13.72
CA HIS A 148 -3.75 11.64 12.51
C HIS A 148 -3.43 10.17 12.25
N LEU A 149 -3.11 9.41 13.30
CA LEU A 149 -2.75 8.00 13.19
C LEU A 149 -3.88 7.20 12.55
N ILE A 150 -3.57 6.54 11.42
CA ILE A 150 -4.48 5.64 10.75
C ILE A 150 -4.27 4.24 11.34
N CYS A 151 -5.22 3.77 12.12
CA CYS A 151 -5.20 2.44 12.72
C CYS A 151 -5.91 1.41 11.82
N GLY A 152 -5.36 0.20 11.77
CA GLY A 152 -5.98 -0.94 11.07
C GLY A 152 -5.20 -1.38 9.82
N ASN A 153 -5.64 -2.49 9.24
CA ASN A 153 -5.09 -3.03 8.00
C ASN A 153 -6.18 -3.68 7.14
N ALA A 154 -5.93 -3.72 5.85
CA ALA A 154 -6.74 -4.36 4.82
C ALA A 154 -6.05 -5.61 4.25
N ASP A 155 -5.16 -6.28 5.00
CA ASP A 155 -4.35 -7.38 4.47
C ASP A 155 -5.20 -8.59 4.06
N GLY A 156 -6.27 -8.87 4.82
CA GLY A 156 -7.29 -9.85 4.46
C GLY A 156 -8.04 -9.48 3.17
N SER A 157 -8.38 -8.20 3.01
CA SER A 157 -9.02 -7.70 1.78
C SER A 157 -8.09 -7.80 0.58
N ILE A 158 -6.80 -7.46 0.73
CA ILE A 158 -5.79 -7.63 -0.34
C ILE A 158 -5.72 -9.07 -0.77
N ARG A 159 -5.63 -10.01 0.18
CA ARG A 159 -5.55 -11.43 -0.13
C ARG A 159 -6.73 -11.88 -0.99
N ARG A 160 -7.95 -11.48 -0.60
CA ARG A 160 -9.17 -11.79 -1.36
C ARG A 160 -9.14 -11.22 -2.78
N VAL A 161 -8.77 -9.94 -2.91
CA VAL A 161 -8.69 -9.26 -4.21
C VAL A 161 -7.61 -9.89 -5.10
N LYS A 162 -6.42 -10.20 -4.56
CA LYS A 162 -5.36 -10.90 -5.31
C LYS A 162 -5.79 -12.28 -5.80
N THR A 163 -6.43 -13.08 -4.93
CA THR A 163 -6.95 -14.39 -5.33
C THR A 163 -8.01 -14.27 -6.43
N PHE A 164 -8.86 -13.24 -6.39
CA PHE A 164 -9.83 -13.00 -7.45
C PHE A 164 -9.16 -12.61 -8.77
N LEU A 165 -8.18 -11.72 -8.73
CA LEU A 165 -7.38 -11.32 -9.88
C LEU A 165 -6.66 -12.52 -10.53
N GLU A 166 -6.04 -13.38 -9.72
CA GLU A 166 -5.37 -14.60 -10.17
C GLU A 166 -6.34 -15.59 -10.83
N LYS A 167 -7.51 -15.84 -10.23
CA LYS A 167 -8.55 -16.71 -10.79
C LYS A 167 -9.07 -16.26 -12.15
N ASN A 168 -8.95 -14.98 -12.47
CA ASN A 168 -9.38 -14.39 -13.74
C ASN A 168 -8.22 -14.21 -14.74
N ASN A 169 -7.06 -14.84 -14.51
CA ASN A 169 -5.86 -14.71 -15.33
C ASN A 169 -5.31 -13.26 -15.41
N VAL A 170 -5.62 -12.43 -14.43
CA VAL A 170 -5.13 -11.04 -14.31
C VAL A 170 -4.34 -10.90 -13.02
N ALA A 171 -3.36 -11.79 -12.79
CA ALA A 171 -2.54 -11.75 -11.59
C ALA A 171 -2.03 -10.34 -11.31
N TYR A 172 -2.08 -9.92 -10.03
CA TYR A 172 -1.70 -8.57 -9.63
C TYR A 172 -0.31 -8.22 -10.17
N LYS A 173 -0.27 -7.16 -10.98
CA LYS A 173 0.96 -6.50 -11.41
C LYS A 173 0.95 -5.10 -10.82
N ARG A 174 2.04 -4.74 -10.14
CA ARG A 174 2.25 -3.38 -9.66
C ARG A 174 2.21 -2.43 -10.88
N PRO A 175 1.27 -1.49 -10.97
CA PRO A 175 1.23 -0.50 -12.03
C PRO A 175 2.46 0.43 -11.93
N PRO A 176 2.82 1.12 -13.02
CA PRO A 176 3.91 2.09 -12.99
C PRO A 176 3.69 3.16 -11.92
N ALA A 177 4.68 3.35 -11.05
CA ALA A 177 4.68 4.36 -10.00
C ALA A 177 5.88 5.31 -10.21
N PRO A 178 5.76 6.36 -11.05
CA PRO A 178 6.88 7.25 -11.36
C PRO A 178 7.42 7.99 -10.13
N TYR A 179 6.57 8.20 -9.12
CA TYR A 179 6.91 8.75 -7.79
C TYR A 179 7.67 7.78 -6.88
N MET A 180 8.13 6.64 -7.38
CA MET A 180 8.89 5.66 -6.61
C MET A 180 10.27 5.36 -7.19
N ARG A 181 10.72 6.13 -8.19
CA ARG A 181 11.99 5.87 -8.89
C ARG A 181 13.21 6.06 -7.99
N LYS A 182 13.32 7.17 -7.27
CA LYS A 182 14.41 7.40 -6.30
C LYS A 182 14.32 6.45 -5.13
N HIS A 183 13.11 6.15 -4.64
CA HIS A 183 12.93 5.12 -3.62
C HIS A 183 13.49 3.78 -4.10
N ASP A 184 13.01 3.27 -5.23
CA ASP A 184 13.37 1.94 -5.73
C ASP A 184 14.87 1.87 -6.09
N ALA A 185 15.47 2.96 -6.56
CA ALA A 185 16.91 3.05 -6.80
C ALA A 185 17.73 2.93 -5.49
N ARG A 186 17.32 3.64 -4.43
CA ARG A 186 17.99 3.60 -3.12
C ARG A 186 17.92 2.21 -2.49
N PHE A 187 16.74 1.60 -2.53
CA PHE A 187 16.53 0.27 -1.92
C PHE A 187 16.86 -0.89 -2.86
N ALA A 188 17.38 -0.62 -4.06
CA ALA A 188 17.68 -1.67 -5.04
C ALA A 188 18.61 -2.75 -4.47
N ASP A 189 19.67 -2.33 -3.77
CA ASP A 189 20.64 -3.26 -3.16
C ASP A 189 20.01 -4.06 -2.01
N MET A 190 19.28 -3.39 -1.10
CA MET A 190 18.55 -4.08 -0.03
C MET A 190 17.56 -5.10 -0.59
N HIS A 191 16.74 -4.72 -1.57
CA HIS A 191 15.82 -5.62 -2.27
C HIS A 191 16.55 -6.76 -2.97
N ALA A 192 17.75 -6.54 -3.51
CA ALA A 192 18.56 -7.59 -4.12
C ALA A 192 19.09 -8.57 -3.06
N ARG A 193 19.59 -8.08 -1.93
CA ARG A 193 20.08 -8.91 -0.80
C ARG A 193 18.97 -9.75 -0.19
N ILE A 194 17.80 -9.17 0.05
CA ILE A 194 16.63 -9.89 0.55
C ILE A 194 16.21 -10.99 -0.44
N ARG A 195 16.13 -10.68 -1.74
CA ARG A 195 15.82 -11.70 -2.76
C ARG A 195 16.87 -12.81 -2.81
N ALA A 196 18.15 -12.48 -2.61
CA ALA A 196 19.22 -13.46 -2.55
C ALA A 196 19.15 -14.34 -1.30
N SER A 197 18.76 -13.81 -0.14
CA SER A 197 18.62 -14.60 1.09
C SER A 197 17.52 -15.66 0.97
N PHE A 198 16.38 -15.31 0.36
CA PHE A 198 15.31 -16.29 0.09
C PHE A 198 15.71 -17.37 -0.92
N LYS A 199 16.60 -17.06 -1.87
CA LYS A 199 17.13 -18.07 -2.82
C LYS A 199 18.13 -19.03 -2.16
N LYS A 200 18.84 -18.60 -1.11
CA LYS A 200 19.72 -19.47 -0.33
C LYS A 200 18.92 -20.41 0.58
N SER A 201 17.89 -19.90 1.26
CA SER A 201 17.05 -20.73 2.14
C SER A 201 16.30 -21.84 1.40
N VAL A 202 15.88 -21.62 0.15
CA VAL A 202 15.26 -22.67 -0.68
C VAL A 202 16.26 -23.77 -1.08
N LYS A 203 17.55 -23.46 -1.18
CA LYS A 203 18.59 -24.46 -1.50
C LYS A 203 19.06 -25.26 -0.29
N GLU A 204 18.93 -24.74 0.92
CA GLU A 204 19.34 -25.43 2.14
C GLU A 204 18.27 -26.43 2.62
N ASP A 205 16.97 -26.20 2.35
CA ASP A 205 15.89 -27.11 2.75
C ASP A 205 15.79 -28.40 1.92
N ASP A 206 16.33 -28.43 0.69
CA ASP A 206 16.36 -29.64 -0.15
C ASP A 206 17.42 -30.68 0.30
N SER A 207 18.29 -30.34 1.26
CA SER A 207 19.29 -31.27 1.82
C SER A 207 18.79 -32.10 3.01
N SER A 208 17.55 -31.90 3.47
CA SER A 208 16.99 -32.61 4.64
C SER A 208 16.34 -33.97 4.33
N LYS A 209 16.43 -34.46 3.07
CA LYS A 209 15.87 -35.77 2.63
C LYS A 209 16.83 -36.96 2.65
N GLU A 210 18.01 -36.84 3.24
CA GLU A 210 18.87 -38.00 3.52
C GLU A 210 19.06 -38.17 5.02
N GLY A 211 18.36 -39.15 5.62
CA GLY A 211 18.75 -39.63 6.95
C GLY A 211 17.67 -40.05 7.92
N ILE A 212 16.61 -40.74 7.49
CA ILE A 212 15.91 -41.68 8.40
C ILE A 212 15.74 -43.00 7.67
N LYS A 213 16.84 -43.76 7.55
CA LYS A 213 16.74 -45.20 7.33
C LYS A 213 16.23 -45.83 8.62
N GLN A 214 15.08 -46.48 8.50
CA GLN A 214 14.45 -47.31 9.51
C GLN A 214 15.45 -48.33 10.07
N ALA A 215 15.68 -48.32 11.39
CA ALA A 215 16.12 -49.51 12.11
C ALA A 215 14.86 -50.20 12.64
N LYS A 216 14.45 -51.30 11.98
CA LYS A 216 13.50 -52.27 12.52
C LYS A 216 14.21 -53.62 12.63
N SER A 217 14.31 -54.05 13.90
CA SER A 217 14.51 -55.41 14.42
C SER A 217 15.79 -56.18 14.09
#